data_AF-A8G5K0-F1
#
_entry.id   AF-A8G5K0-F1
#
_cell.length_a   1.000
_cell.length_b   1.000
_cell.length_c   1.000
_cell.angle_alpha   90.00
_cell.angle_beta   90.00
_cell.angle_gamma   90.00
#
_symmetry.space_group_name_H-M   'P 1'
#
loop_
_entity.id
_entity.type
_entity.pdbx_description
1 polymer ?
#
loop_
_entity_poly.entity_id
_entity_poly.type
_entity_poly.pdbx_seq_one_letter_code
_entity_poly.pdbx_strand_id
1 'polypeptide(L)'
;MKNLFLSSALSISSLVIAPSIFAGPGESASGNLKNTPNDCNTTSGSCPITPTKFSTKIYRVALCTSNPMADNQSLDWEANGCVDVFNNTDGQETGDIFSETGATLNAADITVPSAGTYAYTAALFDKDFKVGSHHMVYDLSNPPEPVNDKRYVSTSSGGVAEGTASDVQMMSGSFNTFMPQIACSGGWGSTAPQIARSATTTGYGDFLNSGETFYGRILTSSYAIPTSGSGNISSNPPSAICDGAAYLLSIVDKDTVIGANTTGIHLKILAPKGLIRVNQGSGNGVATEFTAHGDSMAVKVIPISASE
;
A
#
# COMPACT_ATOMS: atom_id res chain seq x y z
N MET A 1 -20.24 -27.82 56.19
CA MET A 1 -20.42 -28.04 54.73
C MET A 1 -20.19 -26.69 54.05
N LYS A 2 -18.90 -26.38 53.79
CA LYS A 2 -18.28 -26.19 52.46
C LYS A 2 -18.89 -25.05 51.63
N ASN A 3 -18.22 -23.91 51.73
CA ASN A 3 -18.38 -22.69 50.97
C ASN A 3 -18.22 -22.97 49.46
N LEU A 4 -19.18 -22.49 48.67
CA LEU A 4 -19.11 -22.51 47.21
C LEU A 4 -18.25 -21.32 46.76
N PHE A 5 -17.04 -21.60 46.28
CA PHE A 5 -16.20 -20.60 45.63
C PHE A 5 -16.73 -20.40 44.20
N LEU A 6 -17.23 -19.20 43.90
CA LEU A 6 -17.34 -18.73 42.52
C LEU A 6 -15.92 -18.53 41.99
N SER A 7 -15.42 -19.50 41.24
CA SER A 7 -14.21 -19.33 40.45
C SER A 7 -14.55 -18.48 39.23
N SER A 8 -14.33 -17.18 39.35
CA SER A 8 -14.28 -16.25 38.21
C SER A 8 -13.12 -16.66 37.32
N ALA A 9 -13.42 -17.45 36.29
CA ALA A 9 -12.51 -17.70 35.18
C ALA A 9 -12.33 -16.37 34.42
N LEU A 10 -11.31 -15.59 34.79
CA LEU A 10 -10.72 -14.62 33.88
C LEU A 10 -10.21 -15.42 32.67
N SER A 11 -11.00 -15.45 31.60
CA SER A 11 -10.50 -15.81 30.28
C SER A 11 -9.53 -14.72 29.88
N ILE A 12 -8.25 -14.94 30.18
CA ILE A 12 -7.16 -14.16 29.60
C ILE A 12 -7.11 -14.66 28.15
N SER A 13 -7.91 -14.04 27.29
CA SER A 13 -7.76 -14.15 25.84
C SER A 13 -6.40 -13.53 25.50
N SER A 14 -5.35 -14.35 25.57
CA SER A 14 -4.04 -14.02 25.07
C SER A 14 -4.21 -13.64 23.60
N LEU A 15 -4.11 -12.34 23.31
CA LEU A 15 -4.11 -11.80 21.96
C LEU A 15 -2.85 -12.34 21.28
N VAL A 16 -2.98 -13.44 20.56
CA VAL A 16 -1.91 -13.98 19.71
C VAL A 16 -1.86 -13.10 18.47
N ILE A 17 -1.08 -12.03 18.56
CA ILE A 17 -0.68 -11.26 17.39
C ILE A 17 0.44 -12.07 16.75
N ALA A 18 0.09 -12.88 15.76
CA ALA A 18 1.13 -13.42 14.91
C ALA A 18 1.76 -12.23 14.15
N PRO A 19 3.11 -12.13 14.11
CA PRO A 19 3.76 -11.17 13.25
C PRO A 19 3.24 -11.39 11.82
N SER A 20 3.07 -10.31 11.07
CA SER A 20 2.65 -10.39 9.67
C SER A 20 3.76 -11.02 8.82
N ILE A 21 3.92 -12.35 8.89
CA ILE A 21 4.88 -13.09 8.08
C ILE A 21 4.22 -13.32 6.71
N PHE A 22 4.38 -12.37 5.80
CA PHE A 22 4.25 -12.67 4.38
C PHE A 22 5.55 -12.24 3.72
N ALA A 23 6.27 -13.24 3.19
CA ALA A 23 7.36 -13.01 2.27
C ALA A 23 6.91 -11.97 1.24
N GLY A 24 7.64 -10.86 1.16
CA GLY A 24 7.40 -9.84 0.15
C GLY A 24 7.53 -10.42 -1.26
N PRO A 25 7.21 -9.64 -2.30
CA PRO A 25 7.50 -10.02 -3.68
C PRO A 25 9.02 -10.17 -3.84
N GLY A 26 9.48 -11.40 -3.67
CA GLY A 26 10.86 -11.81 -3.94
C GLY A 26 11.10 -11.98 -5.44
N GLU A 27 12.37 -12.00 -5.82
CA GLU A 27 12.83 -12.32 -7.17
C GLU A 27 12.09 -13.54 -7.74
N SER A 28 11.74 -13.50 -9.04
CA SER A 28 11.34 -14.73 -9.73
C SER A 28 12.52 -15.69 -9.72
N ALA A 29 12.38 -16.81 -9.02
CA ALA A 29 13.44 -17.83 -8.93
C ALA A 29 13.44 -18.80 -10.14
N SER A 30 12.60 -18.56 -11.16
CA SER A 30 12.40 -19.49 -12.27
C SER A 30 12.87 -18.94 -13.62
N GLY A 31 13.86 -19.61 -14.22
CA GLY A 31 14.35 -19.37 -15.58
C GLY A 31 15.42 -18.28 -15.68
N ASN A 32 15.57 -17.68 -16.87
CA ASN A 32 16.52 -16.59 -17.13
C ASN A 32 16.04 -15.23 -16.57
N LEU A 33 14.80 -15.19 -16.04
CA LEU A 33 14.19 -14.01 -15.43
C LEU A 33 14.46 -13.99 -13.93
N LYS A 34 15.23 -12.98 -13.49
CA LYS A 34 15.74 -12.72 -12.13
C LYS A 34 15.14 -11.43 -11.54
N ASN A 35 14.19 -10.80 -12.24
CA ASN A 35 13.36 -9.71 -11.72
C ASN A 35 12.08 -10.26 -11.08
N THR A 36 11.29 -9.42 -10.40
CA THR A 36 10.00 -9.87 -9.89
C THR A 36 9.08 -10.22 -11.07
N PRO A 37 8.21 -11.25 -10.93
CA PRO A 37 7.22 -11.56 -11.96
C PRO A 37 6.42 -10.31 -12.32
N ASN A 38 6.25 -10.06 -13.62
CA ASN A 38 5.54 -8.90 -14.20
C ASN A 38 6.32 -7.57 -14.25
N ASP A 39 7.58 -7.48 -13.81
CA ASP A 39 8.40 -6.31 -14.13
C ASP A 39 8.57 -6.16 -15.65
N CYS A 40 8.71 -4.93 -16.13
CA CYS A 40 8.91 -4.75 -17.56
C CYS A 40 10.23 -5.39 -18.01
N ASN A 41 10.23 -5.88 -19.25
CA ASN A 41 11.41 -6.33 -19.95
C ASN A 41 11.66 -5.31 -21.08
N THR A 42 12.46 -4.28 -20.83
CA THR A 42 12.69 -3.25 -21.84
C THR A 42 14.16 -2.85 -21.92
N THR A 43 14.50 -2.28 -23.07
CA THR A 43 15.80 -1.73 -23.45
C THR A 43 15.86 -0.19 -23.40
N SER A 44 14.74 0.52 -23.18
CA SER A 44 14.70 1.98 -23.02
C SER A 44 13.38 2.48 -22.41
N GLY A 45 13.43 3.55 -21.61
CA GLY A 45 12.27 4.25 -21.08
C GLY A 45 12.02 4.07 -19.58
N SER A 46 10.92 4.65 -19.09
CA SER A 46 10.49 4.51 -17.70
C SER A 46 9.64 3.25 -17.53
N CYS A 47 10.01 2.43 -16.56
CA CYS A 47 9.43 1.12 -16.33
C CYS A 47 8.84 1.05 -14.91
N PRO A 48 7.52 0.90 -14.74
CA PRO A 48 6.96 0.57 -13.45
C PRO A 48 7.41 -0.83 -13.05
N ILE A 49 7.87 -0.96 -11.81
CA ILE A 49 8.35 -2.22 -11.23
C ILE A 49 7.73 -2.45 -9.87
N THR A 50 7.80 -3.70 -9.41
CA THR A 50 7.32 -4.07 -8.08
C THR A 50 8.32 -3.58 -7.02
N PRO A 51 7.86 -2.92 -5.94
CA PRO A 51 8.75 -2.60 -4.83
C PRO A 51 9.20 -3.87 -4.10
N THR A 52 10.47 -3.95 -3.72
CA THR A 52 11.02 -5.05 -2.89
C THR A 52 11.32 -4.61 -1.47
N LYS A 53 11.30 -3.30 -1.21
CA LYS A 53 11.28 -2.68 0.11
C LYS A 53 10.19 -1.62 0.15
N PHE A 54 9.38 -1.60 1.20
CA PHE A 54 8.36 -0.57 1.36
C PHE A 54 8.06 -0.27 2.82
N SER A 55 7.98 1.02 3.16
CA SER A 55 7.56 1.51 4.48
C SER A 55 6.64 2.71 4.31
N THR A 56 5.63 2.80 5.16
CA THR A 56 4.78 3.98 5.29
C THR A 56 4.46 4.20 6.76
N LYS A 57 3.78 5.30 7.08
CA LYS A 57 3.18 5.50 8.39
C LYS A 57 1.67 5.32 8.28
N ILE A 58 1.12 4.51 9.16
CA ILE A 58 -0.31 4.21 9.23
C ILE A 58 -0.90 4.79 10.51
N TYR A 59 -2.05 5.45 10.38
CA TYR A 59 -2.74 6.09 11.50
C TYR A 59 -3.94 5.26 11.96
N ARG A 60 -4.71 4.72 11.03
CA ARG A 60 -5.94 4.01 11.33
C ARG A 60 -6.22 2.93 10.31
N VAL A 61 -6.71 1.78 10.77
CA VAL A 61 -7.39 0.77 9.95
C VAL A 61 -8.72 0.46 10.62
N ALA A 62 -9.81 0.57 9.87
CA ALA A 62 -11.14 0.29 10.34
C ALA A 62 -11.90 -0.62 9.38
N LEU A 63 -12.82 -1.39 9.94
CA LEU A 63 -13.82 -2.15 9.20
C LEU A 63 -15.17 -1.43 9.29
N CYS A 64 -15.84 -1.19 8.18
CA CYS A 64 -17.07 -0.40 8.12
C CYS A 64 -18.20 -1.17 7.46
N THR A 65 -19.44 -0.94 7.90
CA THR A 65 -20.64 -1.51 7.26
C THR A 65 -21.10 -0.72 6.05
N SER A 66 -20.69 0.55 5.95
CA SER A 66 -20.90 1.43 4.79
C SER A 66 -19.60 2.16 4.42
N ASN A 67 -19.53 2.70 3.20
CA ASN A 67 -18.35 3.45 2.75
C ASN A 67 -18.17 4.71 3.62
N PRO A 68 -17.05 4.87 4.37
CA PRO A 68 -16.86 5.99 5.28
C PRO A 68 -16.63 7.34 4.60
N MET A 69 -16.42 7.35 3.28
CA MET A 69 -16.27 8.58 2.51
C MET A 69 -16.79 8.38 1.08
N ALA A 70 -18.11 8.47 0.93
CA ALA A 70 -18.75 8.52 -0.38
C ALA A 70 -18.26 9.74 -1.20
N ASP A 71 -18.46 9.70 -2.51
CA ASP A 71 -17.96 10.75 -3.42
C ASP A 71 -18.42 12.15 -3.00
N ASN A 72 -17.46 13.07 -2.88
CA ASN A 72 -17.66 14.47 -2.49
C ASN A 72 -18.27 14.68 -1.09
N GLN A 73 -18.24 13.66 -0.22
CA GLN A 73 -18.61 13.77 1.19
C GLN A 73 -17.38 13.91 2.08
N SER A 74 -17.58 14.38 3.31
CA SER A 74 -16.54 14.34 4.35
C SER A 74 -16.35 12.91 4.84
N LEU A 75 -15.13 12.60 5.28
CA LEU A 75 -14.84 11.34 5.96
C LEU A 75 -15.63 11.27 7.28
N ASP A 76 -16.45 10.23 7.42
CA ASP A 76 -17.25 9.97 8.61
C ASP A 76 -17.13 8.49 9.00
N TRP A 77 -16.35 8.22 10.03
CA TRP A 77 -16.15 6.86 10.54
C TRP A 77 -17.37 6.38 11.34
N GLU A 78 -17.94 7.25 12.18
CA GLU A 78 -18.93 6.88 13.18
C GLU A 78 -20.29 6.59 12.55
N ALA A 79 -20.74 7.44 11.62
CA ALA A 79 -22.04 7.25 10.96
C ALA A 79 -22.07 6.06 10.00
N ASN A 80 -20.91 5.54 9.59
CA ASN A 80 -20.76 4.45 8.62
C ASN A 80 -20.46 3.10 9.27
N GLY A 81 -20.68 2.98 10.58
CA GLY A 81 -20.52 1.74 11.34
C GLY A 81 -19.09 1.23 11.34
N CYS A 82 -18.11 2.14 11.30
CA CYS A 82 -16.70 1.76 11.35
C CYS A 82 -16.27 1.37 12.76
N VAL A 83 -15.50 0.30 12.85
CA VAL A 83 -14.85 -0.16 14.07
C VAL A 83 -13.36 -0.28 13.83
N ASP A 84 -12.57 0.16 14.79
CA ASP A 84 -11.12 0.17 14.67
C ASP A 84 -10.54 -1.23 14.80
N VAL A 85 -9.63 -1.53 13.89
CA VAL A 85 -8.72 -2.68 13.95
C VAL A 85 -7.34 -2.22 14.38
N PHE A 86 -6.91 -1.05 13.90
CA PHE A 86 -5.70 -0.37 14.33
C PHE A 86 -5.99 1.13 14.47
N ASN A 87 -5.55 1.75 15.56
CA ASN A 87 -5.69 3.20 15.73
C ASN A 87 -4.53 3.77 16.57
N ASN A 88 -3.74 4.64 15.95
CA ASN A 88 -2.67 5.39 16.58
C ASN A 88 -2.74 6.85 16.09
N THR A 89 -3.03 7.78 17.00
CA THR A 89 -3.23 9.20 16.67
C THR A 89 -1.98 9.88 16.12
N ASP A 90 -0.80 9.45 16.57
CA ASP A 90 0.48 9.99 16.13
C ASP A 90 0.98 9.31 14.85
N GLY A 91 0.34 8.19 14.49
CA GLY A 91 0.72 7.31 13.39
C GLY A 91 1.94 6.47 13.74
N GLN A 92 2.03 5.30 13.12
CA GLN A 92 3.13 4.37 13.32
C GLN A 92 3.81 4.01 12.00
N GLU A 93 5.13 4.16 11.94
CA GLU A 93 5.94 3.64 10.83
C GLU A 93 5.85 2.11 10.79
N THR A 94 5.54 1.56 9.62
CA THR A 94 5.39 0.12 9.43
C THR A 94 6.72 -0.63 9.45
N GLY A 95 7.83 0.07 9.21
CA GLY A 95 9.07 -0.57 8.80
C GLY A 95 8.94 -1.18 7.41
N ASP A 96 9.89 -2.05 7.04
CA ASP A 96 9.85 -2.74 5.75
C ASP A 96 8.81 -3.87 5.76
N ILE A 97 7.67 -3.63 5.12
CA ILE A 97 6.56 -4.58 5.06
C ILE A 97 6.90 -5.86 4.29
N PHE A 98 7.99 -5.86 3.52
CA PHE A 98 8.47 -7.00 2.75
C PHE A 98 9.61 -7.76 3.45
N SER A 99 10.04 -7.32 4.62
CA SER A 99 11.01 -8.04 5.44
C SER A 99 10.47 -9.39 5.91
N GLU A 100 11.36 -10.28 6.35
CA GLU A 100 10.97 -11.59 6.92
C GLU A 100 10.02 -11.45 8.13
N THR A 101 10.11 -10.34 8.86
CA THR A 101 9.23 -10.04 9.99
C THR A 101 7.96 -9.29 9.60
N GLY A 102 7.88 -8.82 8.35
CA GLY A 102 6.82 -7.93 7.86
C GLY A 102 6.76 -6.60 8.59
N ALA A 103 5.55 -6.01 8.65
CA ALA A 103 5.32 -4.74 9.33
C ALA A 103 5.38 -4.89 10.86
N THR A 104 5.98 -3.91 11.55
CA THR A 104 6.07 -3.87 13.01
C THR A 104 5.10 -2.85 13.59
N LEU A 105 3.82 -3.23 13.70
CA LEU A 105 2.80 -2.41 14.37
C LEU A 105 2.72 -2.74 15.87
N ASN A 106 2.36 -1.76 16.69
CA ASN A 106 2.27 -1.93 18.12
C ASN A 106 1.00 -2.72 18.47
N ALA A 107 1.19 -3.80 19.22
CA ALA A 107 0.13 -4.64 19.71
C ALA A 107 -0.97 -3.89 20.47
N ALA A 108 -0.59 -2.86 21.22
CA ALA A 108 -1.52 -2.08 22.05
C ALA A 108 -2.51 -1.25 21.22
N ASP A 109 -2.16 -0.95 19.97
CA ASP A 109 -2.98 -0.14 19.06
C ASP A 109 -3.90 -1.02 18.21
N ILE A 110 -3.82 -2.36 18.34
CA ILE A 110 -4.63 -3.33 17.59
C ILE A 110 -5.79 -3.82 18.45
N THR A 111 -7.00 -3.79 17.89
CA THR A 111 -8.22 -4.32 18.51
C THR A 111 -8.86 -5.37 17.61
N VAL A 112 -9.36 -6.46 18.19
CA VAL A 112 -10.19 -7.43 17.47
C VAL A 112 -11.64 -6.93 17.50
N PRO A 113 -12.26 -6.61 16.35
CA PRO A 113 -13.64 -6.11 16.34
C PRO A 113 -14.66 -7.16 16.79
N SER A 114 -15.89 -6.72 17.07
CA SER A 114 -16.99 -7.63 17.34
C SER A 114 -17.34 -8.47 16.10
N ALA A 115 -17.88 -9.66 16.35
CA ALA A 115 -18.35 -10.55 15.30
C ALA A 115 -19.42 -9.86 14.43
N GLY A 116 -19.28 -9.99 13.12
CA GLY A 116 -20.10 -9.28 12.15
C GLY A 116 -19.52 -9.36 10.74
N THR A 117 -20.28 -8.83 9.78
CA THR A 117 -19.82 -8.65 8.39
C THR A 117 -19.68 -7.16 8.13
N TYR A 118 -18.50 -6.76 7.67
CA TYR A 118 -18.17 -5.38 7.34
C TYR A 118 -17.86 -5.30 5.85
N ALA A 119 -18.63 -4.50 5.12
CA ALA A 119 -18.54 -4.41 3.66
C ALA A 119 -17.30 -3.64 3.16
N TYR A 120 -16.64 -2.87 4.03
CA TYR A 120 -15.51 -2.03 3.65
C TYR A 120 -14.34 -2.17 4.63
N THR A 121 -13.13 -2.20 4.10
CA THR A 121 -11.91 -1.95 4.86
C THR A 121 -11.39 -0.57 4.50
N ALA A 122 -11.19 0.30 5.49
CA ALA A 122 -10.67 1.64 5.29
C ALA A 122 -9.39 1.85 6.10
N ALA A 123 -8.39 2.48 5.48
CA ALA A 123 -7.09 2.73 6.07
C ALA A 123 -6.63 4.15 5.80
N LEU A 124 -6.07 4.80 6.81
CA LEU A 124 -5.52 6.15 6.74
C LEU A 124 -3.99 6.06 6.86
N PHE A 125 -3.30 6.38 5.78
CA PHE A 125 -1.84 6.43 5.69
C PHE A 125 -1.35 7.87 5.68
N ASP A 126 -0.10 8.08 6.05
CA ASP A 126 0.65 9.30 5.79
C ASP A 126 0.75 9.53 4.27
N LYS A 127 0.79 10.80 3.85
CA LYS A 127 1.01 11.13 2.44
C LYS A 127 2.40 10.69 1.95
N ASP A 128 3.36 10.56 2.86
CA ASP A 128 4.74 10.23 2.58
C ASP A 128 4.98 8.73 2.80
N PHE A 129 5.84 8.16 1.96
CA PHE A 129 6.26 6.77 2.08
C PHE A 129 7.71 6.61 1.68
N LYS A 130 8.24 5.41 1.90
CA LYS A 130 9.57 4.99 1.49
C LYS A 130 9.47 3.73 0.66
N VAL A 131 10.15 3.70 -0.47
CA VAL A 131 10.10 2.58 -1.41
C VAL A 131 11.50 2.28 -1.94
N GLY A 132 11.80 1.02 -2.16
CA GLY A 132 13.04 0.59 -2.80
C GLY A 132 12.77 -0.62 -3.68
N SER A 133 13.60 -0.77 -4.71
CA SER A 133 13.57 -1.96 -5.56
C SER A 133 14.93 -2.19 -6.22
N HIS A 134 15.05 -3.33 -6.87
CA HIS A 134 16.16 -3.67 -7.73
C HIS A 134 15.65 -4.12 -9.09
N HIS A 135 16.47 -3.96 -10.12
CA HIS A 135 16.10 -4.33 -11.48
C HIS A 135 17.32 -4.76 -12.28
N MET A 136 17.21 -5.89 -12.96
CA MET A 136 18.11 -6.29 -14.03
C MET A 136 17.55 -5.79 -15.36
N VAL A 137 18.41 -5.26 -16.22
CA VAL A 137 18.01 -4.87 -17.56
C VAL A 137 18.16 -6.08 -18.47
N TYR A 138 17.15 -6.33 -19.30
CA TYR A 138 17.10 -7.45 -20.23
C TYR A 138 17.22 -6.95 -21.66
N ASP A 139 17.82 -7.75 -22.53
CA ASP A 139 17.72 -7.51 -23.95
C ASP A 139 16.34 -7.96 -24.48
N LEU A 140 15.96 -7.47 -25.66
CA LEU A 140 14.71 -7.86 -26.31
C LEU A 140 14.82 -9.23 -27.01
N SER A 141 15.78 -10.08 -26.64
CA SER A 141 15.91 -11.42 -27.23
C SER A 141 14.83 -12.36 -26.71
N ASN A 142 14.66 -13.52 -27.36
CA ASN A 142 13.68 -14.53 -26.98
C ASN A 142 14.35 -15.92 -26.88
N PRO A 143 14.54 -16.48 -25.68
CA PRO A 143 14.12 -15.93 -24.38
C PRO A 143 14.93 -14.68 -23.98
N PRO A 144 14.38 -13.77 -23.18
CA PRO A 144 15.10 -12.58 -22.72
C PRO A 144 16.33 -12.96 -21.89
N GLU A 145 17.46 -12.33 -22.17
CA GLU A 145 18.70 -12.52 -21.41
C GLU A 145 19.09 -11.23 -20.66
N PRO A 146 19.58 -11.35 -19.41
CA PRO A 146 20.03 -10.18 -18.66
C PRO A 146 21.26 -9.57 -19.32
N VAL A 147 21.22 -8.28 -19.61
CA VAL A 147 22.35 -7.56 -20.20
C VAL A 147 23.48 -7.49 -19.19
N ASN A 148 24.61 -8.11 -19.51
CA ASN A 148 25.82 -8.17 -18.68
C ASN A 148 25.61 -8.78 -17.28
N ASP A 149 24.51 -9.50 -17.04
CA ASP A 149 24.15 -10.05 -15.72
C ASP A 149 24.18 -9.00 -14.59
N LYS A 150 23.97 -7.71 -14.92
CA LYS A 150 24.01 -6.62 -13.94
C LYS A 150 22.65 -6.41 -13.28
N ARG A 151 22.67 -6.27 -11.96
CA ARG A 151 21.54 -5.81 -11.16
C ARG A 151 21.79 -4.40 -10.67
N TYR A 152 20.79 -3.56 -10.87
CA TYR A 152 20.77 -2.19 -10.38
C TYR A 152 19.84 -2.09 -9.17
N VAL A 153 20.21 -1.28 -8.20
CA VAL A 153 19.45 -1.07 -6.96
C VAL A 153 19.15 0.41 -6.78
N SER A 154 18.01 0.70 -6.17
CA SER A 154 17.67 2.07 -5.76
C SER A 154 18.59 2.54 -4.62
N THR A 155 19.04 3.79 -4.71
CA THR A 155 19.71 4.48 -3.60
C THR A 155 18.72 5.37 -2.85
N SER A 156 19.03 5.70 -1.60
CA SER A 156 18.21 6.58 -0.75
C SER A 156 17.97 7.98 -1.34
N SER A 157 18.83 8.43 -2.26
CA SER A 157 18.70 9.71 -2.97
C SER A 157 17.91 9.63 -4.29
N GLY A 158 17.30 8.48 -4.61
CA GLY A 158 16.65 8.24 -5.92
C GLY A 158 17.63 7.94 -7.06
N GLY A 159 18.88 7.61 -6.73
CA GLY A 159 19.89 7.24 -7.72
C GLY A 159 19.87 5.75 -8.05
N VAL A 160 20.82 5.37 -8.90
CA VAL A 160 21.08 4.00 -9.30
C VAL A 160 22.48 3.57 -8.84
N ALA A 161 22.60 2.35 -8.35
CA ALA A 161 23.89 1.71 -8.11
C ALA A 161 23.87 0.28 -8.65
N GLU A 162 25.02 -0.25 -9.08
CA GLU A 162 25.18 -1.68 -9.35
C GLU A 162 25.34 -2.42 -8.02
N GLY A 163 24.61 -3.52 -7.83
CA GLY A 163 24.61 -4.26 -6.56
C GLY A 163 23.74 -5.51 -6.60
N THR A 164 23.50 -6.07 -5.42
CA THR A 164 22.67 -7.26 -5.18
C THR A 164 21.31 -6.88 -4.62
N ALA A 165 20.35 -7.81 -4.61
CA ALA A 165 19.01 -7.52 -4.07
C ALA A 165 19.01 -7.04 -2.61
N SER A 166 20.02 -7.42 -1.81
CA SER A 166 20.18 -6.95 -0.43
C SER A 166 20.59 -5.47 -0.34
N ASP A 167 21.22 -4.92 -1.37
CA ASP A 167 21.77 -3.56 -1.36
C ASP A 167 20.72 -2.47 -1.61
N VAL A 168 19.47 -2.85 -1.84
CA VAL A 168 18.34 -1.93 -2.05
C VAL A 168 18.21 -0.97 -0.87
N GLN A 169 18.26 0.33 -1.17
CA GLN A 169 17.93 1.38 -0.22
C GLN A 169 16.55 1.95 -0.55
N MET A 170 15.79 2.29 0.49
CA MET A 170 14.52 2.98 0.28
C MET A 170 14.76 4.48 0.03
N MET A 171 14.11 5.02 -0.99
CA MET A 171 13.99 6.44 -1.28
C MET A 171 12.62 6.96 -0.83
N SER A 172 12.53 8.27 -0.57
CA SER A 172 11.27 8.91 -0.24
C SER A 172 10.36 9.05 -1.48
N GLY A 173 9.07 8.82 -1.27
CA GLY A 173 7.99 9.08 -2.22
C GLY A 173 6.82 9.76 -1.53
N SER A 174 5.86 10.24 -2.31
CA SER A 174 4.61 10.79 -1.77
C SER A 174 3.43 10.52 -2.71
N PHE A 175 2.23 10.41 -2.16
CA PHE A 175 0.99 10.21 -2.94
C PHE A 175 0.51 11.47 -3.68
N ASN A 176 1.41 12.42 -3.93
CA ASN A 176 1.12 13.65 -4.66
C ASN A 176 1.15 13.45 -6.18
N THR A 177 1.97 12.53 -6.72
CA THR A 177 2.09 12.30 -8.16
C THR A 177 1.05 11.25 -8.61
N PHE A 178 0.11 11.64 -9.46
CA PHE A 178 -1.12 10.86 -9.67
C PHE A 178 -1.09 9.96 -10.92
N MET A 179 -1.67 8.76 -10.79
CA MET A 179 -2.44 8.09 -11.84
C MET A 179 -3.94 8.46 -11.66
N PRO A 180 -4.87 8.26 -12.63
CA PRO A 180 -6.25 8.78 -12.55
C PRO A 180 -7.09 8.31 -11.34
N GLN A 181 -6.53 7.47 -10.47
CA GLN A 181 -7.21 6.79 -9.39
C GLN A 181 -7.20 7.49 -8.01
N ILE A 182 -6.55 8.65 -7.86
CA ILE A 182 -6.42 9.33 -6.56
C ILE A 182 -6.95 10.76 -6.61
N ALA A 183 -7.81 11.11 -5.63
CA ALA A 183 -8.64 12.32 -5.69
C ALA A 183 -8.06 13.55 -5.01
N CYS A 184 -8.13 14.70 -5.72
CA CYS A 184 -8.15 16.05 -5.15
C CYS A 184 -9.17 16.91 -5.90
N SER A 185 -9.94 17.72 -5.19
CA SER A 185 -10.90 18.67 -5.79
C SER A 185 -10.18 19.94 -6.23
N GLY A 186 -10.67 20.60 -7.28
CA GLY A 186 -10.11 21.85 -7.77
C GLY A 186 -10.22 22.03 -9.28
N GLY A 187 -10.66 23.23 -9.68
CA GLY A 187 -11.00 23.59 -11.05
C GLY A 187 -9.76 23.99 -11.81
N TRP A 188 -8.97 23.02 -12.23
CA TRP A 188 -7.69 23.26 -12.91
C TRP A 188 -7.84 22.89 -14.37
N GLY A 189 -7.69 23.89 -15.25
CA GLY A 189 -7.84 23.73 -16.70
C GLY A 189 -6.90 22.65 -17.26
N SER A 190 -7.50 21.70 -18.01
CA SER A 190 -6.90 20.56 -18.73
C SER A 190 -6.07 19.59 -17.85
N THR A 191 -6.46 18.35 -17.52
CA THR A 191 -7.46 17.45 -18.12
C THR A 191 -7.83 16.34 -17.13
N ALA A 192 -8.94 16.49 -16.41
CA ALA A 192 -9.86 15.45 -15.91
C ALA A 192 -10.89 16.12 -14.99
N PRO A 193 -12.22 15.93 -15.18
CA PRO A 193 -13.24 16.56 -14.35
C PRO A 193 -13.09 16.15 -12.88
N GLN A 194 -13.44 17.04 -11.95
CA GLN A 194 -13.24 16.88 -10.50
C GLN A 194 -13.79 15.58 -9.89
N ILE A 195 -14.78 14.98 -10.56
CA ILE A 195 -15.47 13.74 -10.20
C ILE A 195 -14.69 12.48 -10.63
N ALA A 196 -13.82 12.58 -11.65
CA ALA A 196 -13.05 11.46 -12.19
C ALA A 196 -11.79 11.12 -11.38
N ARG A 197 -11.55 11.82 -10.27
CA ARG A 197 -10.36 11.63 -9.44
C ARG A 197 -10.64 10.74 -8.21
N SER A 198 -11.92 10.48 -7.91
CA SER A 198 -12.30 9.29 -7.14
C SER A 198 -12.01 8.07 -8.01
N ALA A 199 -11.03 7.21 -7.64
CA ALA A 199 -11.02 5.89 -8.26
C ALA A 199 -12.19 5.08 -7.75
N THR A 200 -12.84 4.43 -8.70
CA THR A 200 -13.30 3.06 -8.52
C THR A 200 -12.55 2.21 -9.54
N THR A 201 -11.84 1.19 -9.11
CA THR A 201 -11.28 0.22 -10.06
C THR A 201 -11.43 -1.18 -9.48
N THR A 202 -12.16 -2.01 -10.21
CA THR A 202 -12.37 -3.42 -9.86
C THR A 202 -11.16 -4.24 -10.28
N GLY A 203 -10.65 -5.11 -9.40
CA GLY A 203 -9.54 -6.02 -9.72
C GLY A 203 -8.23 -5.31 -10.10
N TYR A 204 -7.94 -4.17 -9.49
CA TYR A 204 -6.81 -3.31 -9.87
C TYR A 204 -5.45 -4.04 -9.82
N GLY A 205 -4.74 -3.98 -10.96
CA GLY A 205 -3.28 -4.15 -11.08
C GLY A 205 -2.70 -5.41 -10.45
N ASP A 206 -3.46 -6.50 -10.43
CA ASP A 206 -3.14 -7.78 -9.76
C ASP A 206 -2.89 -7.66 -8.23
N PHE A 207 -3.11 -6.49 -7.61
CA PHE A 207 -2.95 -6.32 -6.16
C PHE A 207 -4.26 -6.58 -5.39
N LEU A 208 -5.42 -6.36 -6.02
CA LEU A 208 -6.73 -6.73 -5.50
C LEU A 208 -7.28 -7.98 -6.19
N ASN A 209 -8.12 -8.73 -5.47
CA ASN A 209 -8.80 -9.88 -6.04
C ASN A 209 -9.89 -9.41 -7.02
N SER A 210 -10.19 -10.24 -8.03
CA SER A 210 -11.32 -9.98 -8.92
C SER A 210 -12.62 -9.77 -8.13
N GLY A 211 -13.33 -8.69 -8.43
CA GLY A 211 -14.56 -8.28 -7.73
C GLY A 211 -14.36 -7.29 -6.58
N GLU A 212 -13.14 -7.10 -6.07
CA GLU A 212 -12.85 -6.05 -5.06
C GLU A 212 -12.75 -4.68 -5.75
N THR A 213 -13.32 -3.63 -5.14
CA THR A 213 -13.26 -2.25 -5.66
C THR A 213 -12.47 -1.33 -4.72
N PHE A 214 -11.50 -0.60 -5.28
CA PHE A 214 -10.70 0.38 -4.54
C PHE A 214 -11.23 1.81 -4.69
N TYR A 215 -11.22 2.57 -3.59
CA TYR A 215 -11.45 4.01 -3.53
C TYR A 215 -10.28 4.71 -2.82
N GLY A 216 -9.47 5.45 -3.57
CA GLY A 216 -8.36 6.25 -3.04
C GLY A 216 -8.68 7.74 -2.95
N ARG A 217 -8.33 8.40 -1.85
CA ARG A 217 -8.50 9.87 -1.65
C ARG A 217 -7.28 10.47 -0.98
N ILE A 218 -6.82 11.63 -1.45
CA ILE A 218 -5.92 12.46 -0.66
C ILE A 218 -6.74 13.35 0.24
N LEU A 219 -6.32 13.45 1.49
CA LEU A 219 -6.96 14.31 2.49
C LEU A 219 -5.97 15.31 3.07
N THR A 220 -6.50 16.46 3.46
CA THR A 220 -5.80 17.43 4.31
C THR A 220 -5.74 16.94 5.76
N SER A 221 -5.03 17.68 6.61
CA SER A 221 -4.98 17.42 8.06
C SER A 221 -6.34 17.51 8.75
N SER A 222 -7.33 18.14 8.12
CA SER A 222 -8.73 18.21 8.59
C SER A 222 -9.62 17.13 7.98
N TYR A 223 -9.04 16.11 7.35
CA TYR A 223 -9.76 15.04 6.63
C TYR A 223 -10.66 15.51 5.48
N ALA A 224 -10.41 16.71 4.96
CA ALA A 224 -11.12 17.24 3.79
C ALA A 224 -10.36 16.88 2.51
N ILE A 225 -11.08 16.73 1.40
CA ILE A 225 -10.43 16.63 0.08
C ILE A 225 -9.78 17.99 -0.23
N PRO A 226 -8.48 18.05 -0.58
CA PRO A 226 -7.83 19.29 -1.01
C PRO A 226 -8.62 19.94 -2.14
N THR A 227 -8.74 21.28 -2.11
CA THR A 227 -9.43 22.08 -3.15
C THR A 227 -8.47 22.81 -4.09
N SER A 228 -7.17 22.75 -3.81
CA SER A 228 -6.12 23.33 -4.62
C SER A 228 -4.89 22.46 -4.77
N GLY A 229 -4.03 22.81 -5.73
CA GLY A 229 -2.84 22.07 -6.10
C GLY A 229 -2.15 22.67 -7.32
N SER A 230 -1.11 22.00 -7.81
CA SER A 230 -0.34 22.44 -8.98
C SER A 230 0.21 21.23 -9.77
N GLY A 231 1.01 21.48 -10.80
CA GLY A 231 1.70 20.46 -11.58
C GLY A 231 0.85 19.80 -12.68
N ASN A 232 1.40 18.78 -13.33
CA ASN A 232 0.78 18.10 -14.47
C ASN A 232 0.65 16.59 -14.20
N ILE A 233 -0.57 16.07 -14.23
CA ILE A 233 -0.85 14.62 -14.08
C ILE A 233 -0.46 13.82 -15.33
N SER A 234 -0.49 14.44 -16.50
CA SER A 234 -0.15 13.79 -17.77
C SER A 234 1.31 13.93 -18.14
N SER A 235 2.15 14.57 -17.31
CA SER A 235 3.59 14.56 -17.52
C SER A 235 4.15 13.17 -17.19
N ASN A 236 5.30 12.82 -17.77
CA ASN A 236 6.03 11.60 -17.43
C ASN A 236 7.46 11.99 -17.00
N PRO A 237 7.76 12.01 -15.69
CA PRO A 237 6.91 11.57 -14.59
C PRO A 237 5.76 12.56 -14.27
N PRO A 238 4.64 12.10 -13.66
CA PRO A 238 3.59 13.00 -13.18
C PRO A 238 4.18 13.95 -12.13
N SER A 239 3.78 15.22 -12.20
CA SER A 239 4.30 16.31 -11.35
C SER A 239 3.21 17.00 -10.54
N ALA A 240 1.97 16.51 -10.65
CA ALA A 240 0.84 17.04 -9.91
C ALA A 240 1.09 16.96 -8.40
N ILE A 241 0.51 17.90 -7.65
CA ILE A 241 0.52 17.94 -6.19
C ILE A 241 -0.81 18.51 -5.69
N CYS A 242 -1.20 18.16 -4.46
CA CYS A 242 -2.36 18.75 -3.79
C CYS A 242 -1.94 19.55 -2.57
N ASP A 243 -2.43 20.78 -2.49
CA ASP A 243 -2.05 21.69 -1.42
C ASP A 243 -2.61 21.19 -0.10
N GLY A 244 -1.78 21.22 0.94
CA GLY A 244 -2.17 20.79 2.27
C GLY A 244 -2.49 19.30 2.39
N ALA A 245 -2.14 18.48 1.39
CA ALA A 245 -2.17 17.03 1.51
C ALA A 245 -1.45 16.60 2.80
N ALA A 246 -2.05 15.67 3.52
CA ALA A 246 -1.52 15.11 4.77
C ALA A 246 -1.67 13.59 4.81
N TYR A 247 -2.74 13.05 4.21
CA TYR A 247 -3.05 11.63 4.27
C TYR A 247 -3.45 11.05 2.92
N LEU A 248 -3.20 9.76 2.76
CA LEU A 248 -3.88 8.90 1.79
C LEU A 248 -4.94 8.10 2.54
N LEU A 249 -6.21 8.28 2.18
CA LEU A 249 -7.30 7.40 2.57
C LEU A 249 -7.47 6.32 1.50
N SER A 250 -7.37 5.07 1.93
CA SER A 250 -7.64 3.87 1.15
C SER A 250 -8.93 3.24 1.63
N ILE A 251 -9.89 3.00 0.74
CA ILE A 251 -11.08 2.21 1.05
C ILE A 251 -11.16 1.06 0.05
N VAL A 252 -11.35 -0.16 0.54
CA VAL A 252 -11.61 -1.35 -0.27
C VAL A 252 -13.01 -1.84 0.04
N ASP A 253 -13.86 -1.90 -0.98
CA ASP A 253 -15.16 -2.55 -0.95
C ASP A 253 -14.96 -4.04 -1.12
N LYS A 254 -15.13 -4.73 0.00
CA LYS A 254 -14.98 -6.16 0.19
C LYS A 254 -15.49 -6.56 1.57
N ASP A 255 -16.40 -7.52 1.59
CA ASP A 255 -16.84 -8.17 2.83
C ASP A 255 -15.66 -8.77 3.61
N THR A 256 -15.55 -8.34 4.86
CA THR A 256 -14.69 -8.92 5.89
C THR A 256 -15.57 -9.45 7.01
N VAL A 257 -15.51 -10.77 7.23
CA VAL A 257 -16.33 -11.46 8.24
C VAL A 257 -15.48 -11.69 9.49
N ILE A 258 -15.84 -11.04 10.59
CA ILE A 258 -15.28 -11.34 11.91
C ILE A 258 -16.15 -12.43 12.56
N GLY A 259 -15.55 -13.57 12.86
CA GLY A 259 -16.23 -14.68 13.51
C GLY A 259 -16.28 -14.53 15.03
N ALA A 260 -17.23 -15.20 15.68
CA ALA A 260 -17.29 -15.26 17.14
C ALA A 260 -16.06 -15.96 17.77
N ASN A 261 -15.33 -16.75 16.98
CA ASN A 261 -14.10 -17.43 17.37
C ASN A 261 -12.82 -16.73 16.88
N THR A 262 -12.92 -15.51 16.33
CA THR A 262 -11.75 -14.72 15.94
C THR A 262 -10.98 -14.32 17.20
N THR A 263 -9.72 -14.72 17.29
CA THR A 263 -8.84 -14.47 18.44
C THR A 263 -7.75 -13.45 18.13
N GLY A 264 -7.55 -13.12 16.85
CA GLY A 264 -6.57 -12.15 16.41
C GLY A 264 -6.88 -11.62 15.01
N ILE A 265 -6.13 -10.62 14.59
CA ILE A 265 -6.25 -9.99 13.29
C ILE A 265 -4.87 -9.83 12.66
N HIS A 266 -4.74 -10.15 11.38
CA HIS A 266 -3.61 -9.75 10.55
C HIS A 266 -3.97 -8.59 9.64
N LEU A 267 -3.08 -7.61 9.59
CA LEU A 267 -3.13 -6.52 8.63
C LEU A 267 -2.13 -6.79 7.51
N LYS A 268 -2.64 -6.92 6.28
CA LYS A 268 -1.81 -7.07 5.09
C LYS A 268 -1.86 -5.78 4.28
N ILE A 269 -0.77 -5.02 4.35
CA ILE A 269 -0.57 -3.81 3.53
C ILE A 269 -0.22 -4.25 2.10
N LEU A 270 -0.86 -3.65 1.11
CA LEU A 270 -0.69 -3.93 -0.31
C LEU A 270 -0.07 -2.70 -0.97
N ALA A 271 1.19 -2.83 -1.35
CA ALA A 271 1.96 -1.84 -2.09
C ALA A 271 2.12 -2.33 -3.55
N PRO A 272 1.41 -1.74 -4.53
CA PRO A 272 1.39 -2.26 -5.89
C PRO A 272 2.66 -1.92 -6.67
N LYS A 273 2.82 -2.62 -7.80
CA LYS A 273 3.69 -2.20 -8.90
C LYS A 273 3.29 -0.80 -9.36
N GLY A 274 4.27 0.07 -9.57
CA GLY A 274 4.03 1.46 -10.00
C GLY A 274 4.45 2.49 -8.96
N LEU A 275 4.48 2.12 -7.67
CA LEU A 275 5.03 2.95 -6.59
C LEU A 275 6.52 3.31 -6.78
N ILE A 276 7.20 2.50 -7.58
CA ILE A 276 8.58 2.74 -8.00
C ILE A 276 8.73 2.44 -9.48
N ARG A 277 9.54 3.26 -10.15
CA ARG A 277 9.93 3.10 -11.54
C ARG A 277 11.44 3.07 -11.66
N VAL A 278 11.92 2.33 -12.64
CA VAL A 278 13.31 2.41 -13.10
C VAL A 278 13.34 3.11 -14.45
N ASN A 279 14.19 4.12 -14.58
CA ASN A 279 14.44 4.79 -15.84
C ASN A 279 15.66 4.15 -16.50
N GLN A 280 15.47 3.62 -17.71
CA GLN A 280 16.54 3.03 -18.50
C GLN A 280 17.06 4.06 -19.52
N GLY A 281 18.38 4.24 -19.55
CA GLY A 281 19.03 5.20 -20.45
C GLY A 281 18.94 4.78 -21.92
N SER A 282 19.28 5.70 -22.82
CA SER A 282 19.42 5.39 -24.25
C SER A 282 20.73 4.63 -24.49
N GLY A 283 20.63 3.41 -25.04
CA GLY A 283 21.78 2.54 -25.30
C GLY A 283 21.89 1.42 -24.28
N ASN A 284 22.09 0.21 -24.80
CA ASN A 284 22.09 -1.11 -24.15
C ASN A 284 22.34 -1.13 -22.63
N GLY A 285 21.32 -1.46 -21.84
CA GLY A 285 21.51 -2.22 -20.60
C GLY A 285 21.76 -1.45 -19.30
N VAL A 286 21.55 -0.14 -19.25
CA VAL A 286 21.87 0.66 -18.04
C VAL A 286 20.62 1.33 -17.47
N ALA A 287 20.31 1.00 -16.21
CA ALA A 287 19.40 1.80 -15.41
C ALA A 287 20.10 3.11 -15.02
N THR A 288 19.41 4.22 -15.17
CA THR A 288 19.94 5.57 -14.94
C THR A 288 19.40 6.21 -13.66
N GLU A 289 18.22 5.79 -13.22
CA GLU A 289 17.55 6.36 -12.05
C GLU A 289 16.45 5.42 -11.55
N PHE A 290 16.15 5.50 -10.25
CA PHE A 290 14.90 4.99 -9.68
C PHE A 290 14.07 6.16 -9.18
N THR A 291 12.77 6.16 -9.47
CA THR A 291 11.86 7.23 -9.05
C THR A 291 10.67 6.65 -8.30
N ALA A 292 10.29 7.27 -7.20
CA ALA A 292 9.09 6.91 -6.44
C ALA A 292 7.87 7.69 -6.98
N HIS A 293 6.72 7.04 -7.03
CA HIS A 293 5.48 7.62 -7.53
C HIS A 293 4.32 7.31 -6.59
N GLY A 294 3.43 8.28 -6.42
CA GLY A 294 2.15 8.05 -5.78
C GLY A 294 1.34 7.04 -6.59
N ASP A 295 0.94 5.96 -5.95
CA ASP A 295 0.01 4.99 -6.51
C ASP A 295 -0.96 4.55 -5.41
N SER A 296 -1.96 3.77 -5.78
CA SER A 296 -2.93 3.19 -4.88
C SER A 296 -2.23 2.36 -3.80
N MET A 297 -2.78 2.34 -2.60
CA MET A 297 -2.38 1.42 -1.55
C MET A 297 -3.61 0.90 -0.87
N ALA A 298 -3.54 -0.30 -0.29
CA ALA A 298 -4.64 -0.82 0.48
C ALA A 298 -4.19 -1.64 1.69
N VAL A 299 -5.14 -1.94 2.57
CA VAL A 299 -5.00 -2.92 3.63
C VAL A 299 -6.06 -3.99 3.44
N LYS A 300 -5.67 -5.25 3.60
CA LYS A 300 -6.60 -6.36 3.86
C LYS A 300 -6.55 -6.71 5.33
N VAL A 301 -7.72 -6.81 5.94
CA VAL A 301 -7.89 -7.32 7.30
C VAL A 301 -8.21 -8.82 7.21
N ILE A 302 -7.39 -9.64 7.86
CA ILE A 302 -7.50 -11.10 7.81
C ILE A 302 -7.73 -11.60 9.25
N PRO A 303 -8.95 -12.04 9.58
CA PRO A 303 -9.24 -12.62 10.88
C PRO A 303 -8.49 -13.92 11.11
N ILE A 304 -7.98 -14.11 12.32
CA ILE A 304 -7.33 -15.33 12.76
C ILE A 304 -8.29 -16.01 13.74
N SER A 305 -8.71 -17.22 13.41
CA SER A 305 -9.41 -18.08 14.36
C SER A 305 -8.40 -18.95 15.09
N ALA A 306 -8.67 -19.29 16.35
CA ALA A 306 -7.93 -20.36 17.01
C ALA A 306 -8.04 -21.62 16.14
N SER A 307 -6.91 -22.26 15.84
CA SER A 307 -6.92 -23.63 15.33
C SER A 307 -7.58 -24.51 16.39
N GLU A 308 -8.56 -25.33 15.99
CA GLU A 308 -9.05 -26.42 16.85
C GLU A 308 -7.92 -27.39 17.22
#